data_AF-A0A1R0X1W3-F1
#
_entry.id   AF-A0A1R0X1W3-F1
#
_cell.length_a   1.000
_cell.length_b   1.000
_cell.length_c   1.000
_cell.angle_alpha   90.00
_cell.angle_beta   90.00
_cell.angle_gamma   90.00
#
_symmetry.space_group_name_H-M   'P 1'
#
loop_
_entity.id
_entity.type
_entity.pdbx_description
1 polymer ?
#
loop_
_entity_poly.entity_id
_entity_poly.type
_entity_poly.pdbx_seq_one_letter_code
_entity_poly.pdbx_strand_id
1 'polypeptide(L)'
;MINKTLLADLKEELELHIPDFMEEFSFLSLDEEKFVFVHKDTNITLAVDHSHTKRGHDIYSAPRKILTSIDKKNIERENRSLEIYEDCGFASKKQNYSEFLLTYDSLFYENREYEDSFNIGGIEIVISEPSSLYKIVFNSFTYDKTFDSWGDFKTIKLIGCQFEEIEKTAQQALFLIAKFDAPEFELLGDYPNIIPFQYHGEGTQWNDPDESEELDEILYQPSKYLEPIAFYNRARKLDDPIFYYRTIEFFFIINKKSELKRSVEAYNESDDLDKFIKDLSSLYGTKETELLKNLINNIDNVEGVIKYAQSEGIIDNMDISTFATKLYNYRNSIVHGKGDAKFSLNIPTIDVLHPKSKDRYWTEVLRRLADQVIKQFCF
;
A
#
# COMPACT_ATOMS: atom_id res chain seq x y z
N MET A 1 33.26 -18.99 15.72
CA MET A 1 34.69 -18.81 15.36
C MET A 1 34.72 -18.25 13.95
N ILE A 2 35.65 -17.35 13.60
CA ILE A 2 35.76 -16.80 12.24
C ILE A 2 36.98 -17.42 11.57
N ASN A 3 36.77 -18.19 10.49
CA ASN A 3 37.84 -18.69 9.65
C ASN A 3 38.43 -17.53 8.83
N LYS A 4 39.62 -17.05 9.22
CA LYS A 4 40.27 -15.87 8.60
C LYS A 4 40.68 -16.09 7.14
N THR A 5 41.06 -17.31 6.77
CA THR A 5 41.41 -17.64 5.38
C THR A 5 40.16 -17.57 4.51
N LEU A 6 39.09 -18.23 4.95
CA LEU A 6 37.81 -18.21 4.25
C LEU A 6 37.22 -16.79 4.16
N LEU A 7 37.37 -15.97 5.20
CA LEU A 7 36.95 -14.57 5.18
C LEU A 7 37.72 -13.74 4.15
N ALA A 8 39.04 -13.95 4.03
CA ALA A 8 39.84 -13.25 3.04
C ALA A 8 39.41 -13.59 1.61
N ASP A 9 39.13 -14.87 1.36
CA ASP A 9 38.65 -15.35 0.05
C ASP A 9 37.20 -14.90 -0.26
N LEU A 10 36.35 -14.81 0.77
CA LEU A 10 34.96 -14.38 0.63
C LEU A 10 34.82 -12.88 0.43
N LYS A 11 35.71 -12.08 1.03
CA LYS A 11 35.59 -10.62 1.01
C LYS A 11 35.50 -10.10 -0.43
N GLU A 12 36.39 -10.52 -1.30
CA GLU A 12 36.42 -10.05 -2.69
C GLU A 12 35.15 -10.44 -3.45
N GLU A 13 34.66 -11.67 -3.25
CA GLU A 13 33.46 -12.19 -3.91
C GLU A 13 32.17 -11.57 -3.35
N LEU A 14 32.09 -11.30 -2.04
CA LEU A 14 30.96 -10.60 -1.43
C LEU A 14 30.87 -9.15 -1.92
N GLU A 15 31.98 -8.43 -1.93
CA GLU A 15 32.05 -7.03 -2.42
C GLU A 15 31.74 -6.93 -3.92
N LEU A 16 32.05 -7.96 -4.71
CA LEU A 16 31.70 -8.02 -6.13
C LEU A 16 30.18 -8.07 -6.35
N HIS A 17 29.46 -8.78 -5.48
CA HIS A 17 28.02 -9.05 -5.64
C HIS A 17 27.15 -8.09 -4.83
N ILE A 18 27.63 -7.65 -3.68
CA ILE A 18 26.97 -6.73 -2.75
C ILE A 18 28.04 -5.68 -2.40
N PRO A 19 28.08 -4.56 -3.13
CA PRO A 19 29.00 -3.48 -2.83
C PRO A 19 28.90 -3.06 -1.37
N ASP A 20 30.04 -2.73 -0.77
CA ASP A 20 30.18 -2.25 0.60
C ASP A 20 29.78 -3.26 1.68
N PHE A 21 29.74 -4.57 1.34
CA PHE A 21 29.34 -5.62 2.28
C PHE A 21 30.13 -5.58 3.60
N MET A 22 31.46 -5.40 3.54
CA MET A 22 32.27 -5.35 4.77
C MET A 22 32.08 -4.04 5.55
N GLU A 23 31.61 -3.00 4.89
CA GLU A 23 31.28 -1.71 5.50
C GLU A 23 29.91 -1.76 6.18
N GLU A 24 28.95 -2.51 5.65
CA GLU A 24 27.59 -2.60 6.18
C GLU A 24 27.36 -3.80 7.12
N PHE A 25 28.16 -4.85 7.03
CA PHE A 25 27.98 -6.08 7.82
C PHE A 25 29.16 -6.41 8.71
N SER A 26 28.86 -7.09 9.83
CA SER A 26 29.86 -7.67 10.72
C SER A 26 29.66 -9.17 10.88
N PHE A 27 30.71 -9.97 10.65
CA PHE A 27 30.64 -11.41 10.88
C PHE A 27 30.59 -11.73 12.37
N LEU A 28 29.59 -12.53 12.77
CA LEU A 28 29.48 -13.11 14.11
C LEU A 28 30.11 -14.51 14.14
N SER A 29 29.94 -15.29 13.07
CA SER A 29 30.61 -16.58 12.87
C SER A 29 30.78 -16.90 11.40
N LEU A 30 31.85 -17.60 11.05
CA LEU A 30 32.12 -18.07 9.70
C LEU A 30 32.93 -19.37 9.78
N ASP A 31 32.29 -20.48 9.43
CA ASP A 31 32.92 -21.79 9.32
C ASP A 31 32.56 -22.48 7.99
N GLU A 32 32.96 -23.75 7.87
CA GLU A 32 32.82 -24.54 6.63
C GLU A 32 31.37 -24.95 6.33
N GLU A 33 30.42 -24.74 7.24
CA GLU A 33 29.01 -25.17 7.07
C GLU A 33 28.03 -24.00 7.17
N LYS A 34 28.34 -23.01 8.01
CA LYS A 34 27.45 -21.90 8.31
C LYS A 34 28.20 -20.59 8.44
N PHE A 35 27.57 -19.51 7.98
CA PHE A 35 28.02 -18.17 8.27
C PHE A 35 26.88 -17.31 8.81
N VAL A 36 27.22 -16.47 9.78
CA VAL A 36 26.30 -15.60 10.50
C VAL A 36 26.90 -14.22 10.57
N PHE A 37 26.12 -13.23 10.18
CA PHE A 37 26.53 -11.84 10.13
C PHE A 37 25.39 -10.95 10.59
N VAL A 38 25.72 -9.73 10.98
CA VAL A 38 24.78 -8.72 11.44
C VAL A 38 24.90 -7.47 10.58
N HIS A 39 23.76 -6.94 10.14
CA HIS A 39 23.69 -5.63 9.50
C HIS A 39 23.90 -4.54 10.55
N LYS A 40 24.87 -3.65 10.34
CA LYS A 40 25.31 -2.71 11.38
C LYS A 40 24.22 -1.70 11.77
N ASP A 41 23.44 -1.24 10.80
CA ASP A 41 22.45 -0.19 11.03
C ASP A 41 21.16 -0.74 11.65
N THR A 42 20.66 -1.86 11.11
CA THR A 42 19.39 -2.44 11.59
C THR A 42 19.57 -3.44 12.73
N ASN A 43 20.80 -3.86 13.03
CA ASN A 43 21.12 -4.95 13.97
C ASN A 43 20.40 -6.28 13.65
N ILE A 44 19.96 -6.47 12.41
CA ILE A 44 19.37 -7.73 11.95
C ILE A 44 20.49 -8.74 11.75
N THR A 45 20.35 -9.89 12.39
CA THR A 45 21.28 -11.02 12.23
C THR A 45 20.75 -11.97 11.18
N LEU A 46 21.59 -12.27 10.19
CA LEU A 46 21.34 -13.27 9.17
C LEU A 46 22.27 -14.46 9.35
N ALA A 47 21.69 -15.65 9.25
CA ALA A 47 22.37 -16.92 9.24
C ALA A 47 22.12 -17.62 7.90
N VAL A 48 23.17 -18.15 7.29
CA VAL A 48 23.08 -18.89 6.03
C VAL A 48 23.85 -20.20 6.19
N ASP A 49 23.13 -21.30 5.99
CA ASP A 49 23.66 -22.66 6.03
C ASP A 49 23.94 -23.12 4.59
N HIS A 50 25.23 -23.35 4.31
CA HIS A 50 25.74 -23.74 3.00
C HIS A 50 26.24 -25.19 2.97
N SER A 51 26.00 -25.96 4.04
CA SER A 51 26.35 -27.38 4.12
C SER A 51 25.64 -28.25 3.07
N HIS A 52 24.48 -27.78 2.58
CA HIS A 52 23.62 -28.51 1.63
C HIS A 52 23.80 -28.12 0.16
N THR A 53 24.59 -27.09 -0.15
CA THR A 53 24.94 -26.69 -1.52
C THR A 53 25.75 -27.84 -2.16
N LYS A 54 25.08 -28.59 -3.05
CA LYS A 54 25.37 -29.98 -3.44
C LYS A 54 26.87 -30.36 -3.52
N ARG A 55 27.20 -31.50 -2.90
CA ARG A 55 28.41 -32.34 -3.08
C ARG A 55 28.64 -32.85 -4.54
N GLY A 56 27.93 -32.31 -5.52
CA GLY A 56 27.96 -32.76 -6.91
C GLY A 56 28.52 -31.66 -7.80
N HIS A 57 29.79 -31.82 -8.19
CA HIS A 57 30.64 -30.92 -8.98
C HIS A 57 31.44 -29.88 -8.17
N ASP A 58 32.68 -30.25 -7.85
CA ASP A 58 33.79 -29.38 -7.40
C ASP A 58 34.24 -28.34 -8.44
N ILE A 59 33.29 -27.67 -9.10
CA ILE A 59 33.58 -26.67 -10.14
C ILE A 59 33.71 -25.26 -9.53
N TYR A 60 33.16 -25.02 -8.34
CA TYR A 60 33.15 -23.71 -7.68
C TYR A 60 34.08 -23.65 -6.47
N SER A 61 34.80 -22.53 -6.33
CA SER A 61 35.56 -22.17 -5.12
C SER A 61 34.63 -22.07 -3.90
N ALA A 62 35.16 -22.25 -2.69
CA ALA A 62 34.38 -22.13 -1.45
C ALA A 62 33.60 -20.80 -1.33
N PRO A 63 34.15 -19.63 -1.74
CA PRO A 63 33.41 -18.37 -1.80
C PRO A 63 32.16 -18.42 -2.70
N ARG A 64 32.28 -18.98 -3.91
CA ARG A 64 31.14 -19.08 -4.84
C ARG A 64 30.07 -20.06 -4.37
N LYS A 65 30.46 -21.14 -3.68
CA LYS A 65 29.49 -22.04 -3.00
C LYS A 65 28.68 -21.28 -1.93
N ILE A 66 29.34 -20.40 -1.18
CA ILE A 66 28.68 -19.57 -0.16
C ILE A 66 27.74 -18.56 -0.82
N LEU A 67 28.16 -17.84 -1.86
CA LEU A 67 27.29 -16.90 -2.57
C LEU A 67 26.05 -17.58 -3.17
N THR A 68 26.22 -18.75 -3.79
CA THR A 68 25.08 -19.53 -4.33
C THR A 68 24.16 -20.10 -3.26
N SER A 69 24.60 -20.17 -2.00
CA SER A 69 23.78 -20.56 -0.84
C SER A 69 22.95 -19.41 -0.26
N ILE A 70 23.27 -18.16 -0.62
CA ILE A 70 22.45 -16.96 -0.35
C ILE A 70 21.26 -17.00 -1.30
N ASP A 71 20.37 -17.94 -1.04
CA ASP A 71 19.07 -18.05 -1.67
C ASP A 71 17.97 -17.90 -0.63
N LYS A 72 16.82 -17.40 -1.08
CA LYS A 72 15.64 -17.13 -0.26
C LYS A 72 15.26 -18.30 0.65
N LYS A 73 15.31 -19.55 0.15
CA LYS A 73 14.88 -20.73 0.91
C LYS A 73 15.81 -21.03 2.08
N ASN A 74 17.13 -20.85 1.89
CA ASN A 74 18.09 -21.01 2.98
C ASN A 74 17.95 -19.88 4.00
N ILE A 75 17.75 -18.64 3.56
CA ILE A 75 17.54 -17.50 4.46
C ILE A 75 16.27 -17.70 5.29
N GLU A 76 15.13 -18.05 4.67
CA GLU A 76 13.88 -18.32 5.38
C GLU A 76 14.02 -19.46 6.40
N ARG A 77 14.72 -20.53 6.05
CA ARG A 77 14.92 -21.69 6.93
C ARG A 77 15.69 -21.33 8.20
N GLU A 78 16.77 -20.57 8.05
CA GLU A 78 17.71 -20.29 9.13
C GLU A 78 17.31 -19.07 9.98
N ASN A 79 16.48 -18.16 9.44
CA ASN A 79 16.18 -16.86 10.06
C ASN A 79 14.70 -16.72 10.43
N ARG A 80 14.20 -17.58 11.32
CA ARG A 80 12.76 -17.61 11.72
C ARG A 80 12.19 -16.32 12.32
N SER A 81 13.04 -15.36 12.72
CA SER A 81 12.60 -14.04 13.18
C SER A 81 12.31 -13.07 12.04
N LEU A 82 12.74 -13.40 10.82
CA LEU A 82 12.39 -12.71 9.60
C LEU A 82 11.18 -13.38 8.97
N GLU A 83 10.20 -12.58 8.59
CA GLU A 83 9.13 -12.99 7.71
C GLU A 83 9.44 -12.45 6.32
N ILE A 84 9.53 -13.34 5.33
CA ILE A 84 9.83 -12.98 3.94
C ILE A 84 8.54 -13.16 3.14
N TYR A 85 8.18 -12.14 2.37
CA TYR A 85 6.96 -12.06 1.57
C TYR A 85 7.32 -12.21 0.10
N GLU A 86 6.83 -13.30 -0.53
CA GLU A 86 6.76 -13.61 -1.97
C GLU A 86 7.50 -12.70 -2.96
N ASP A 87 8.81 -12.50 -2.78
CA ASP A 87 9.65 -11.67 -3.67
C ASP A 87 9.25 -10.18 -3.68
N CYS A 88 8.52 -9.73 -2.65
CA CYS A 88 8.11 -8.35 -2.41
C CYS A 88 8.93 -7.66 -1.32
N GLY A 89 9.41 -8.39 -0.32
CA GLY A 89 10.02 -7.76 0.85
C GLY A 89 10.11 -8.65 2.09
N PHE A 90 10.56 -8.08 3.19
CA PHE A 90 10.69 -8.80 4.46
C PHE A 90 10.39 -7.91 5.67
N ALA A 91 10.09 -8.54 6.80
CA ALA A 91 9.89 -7.89 8.09
C ALA A 91 10.64 -8.63 9.19
N SER A 92 11.32 -7.88 10.07
CA SER A 92 11.94 -8.39 11.28
C SER A 92 11.10 -8.09 12.51
N LYS A 93 10.53 -9.15 13.10
CA LYS A 93 9.70 -9.07 14.31
C LYS A 93 10.45 -8.54 15.54
N LYS A 94 11.77 -8.71 15.58
CA LYS A 94 12.59 -8.34 16.74
C LYS A 94 13.13 -6.91 16.66
N GLN A 95 13.32 -6.39 15.45
CA GLN A 95 13.98 -5.11 15.20
C GLN A 95 12.97 -4.02 14.78
N ASN A 96 11.68 -4.36 14.62
CA ASN A 96 10.65 -3.43 14.16
C ASN A 96 11.08 -2.74 12.86
N TYR A 97 11.61 -3.53 11.93
CA TYR A 97 12.12 -3.09 10.65
C TYR A 97 11.46 -3.93 9.57
N SER A 98 10.93 -3.29 8.55
CA SER A 98 10.47 -3.97 7.35
C SER A 98 10.84 -3.18 6.12
N GLU A 99 11.05 -3.88 5.02
CA GLU A 99 11.44 -3.29 3.74
C GLU A 99 10.77 -4.03 2.60
N PHE A 100 10.14 -3.27 1.71
CA PHE A 100 9.35 -3.80 0.61
C PHE A 100 9.70 -3.10 -0.70
N LEU A 101 9.72 -3.85 -1.79
CA LEU A 101 9.77 -3.34 -3.15
C LEU A 101 8.59 -2.41 -3.39
N LEU A 102 8.89 -1.21 -3.85
CA LEU A 102 7.93 -0.18 -4.16
C LEU A 102 7.98 0.09 -5.67
N THR A 103 6.81 0.15 -6.29
CA THR A 103 6.66 0.59 -7.69
C THR A 103 5.80 1.83 -7.74
N TYR A 104 6.31 2.82 -8.47
CA TYR A 104 5.57 3.99 -8.93
C TYR A 104 6.27 4.45 -10.21
N ASP A 105 5.91 3.83 -11.33
CA ASP A 105 6.70 3.82 -12.56
C ASP A 105 6.93 5.24 -13.08
N SER A 106 5.90 6.09 -13.09
CA SER A 106 6.00 7.47 -13.57
C SER A 106 6.92 8.30 -12.67
N LEU A 107 6.78 8.19 -11.34
CA LEU A 107 7.62 8.93 -10.40
C LEU A 107 9.09 8.51 -10.51
N PHE A 108 9.37 7.21 -10.54
CA PHE A 108 10.75 6.70 -10.57
C PHE A 108 11.37 6.77 -11.96
N TYR A 109 10.56 6.81 -13.02
CA TYR A 109 11.03 7.11 -14.37
C TYR A 109 11.45 8.58 -14.51
N GLU A 110 10.65 9.51 -14.00
CA GLU A 110 10.96 10.94 -14.01
C GLU A 110 12.10 11.30 -13.07
N ASN A 111 12.18 10.64 -11.90
CA ASN A 111 13.21 10.86 -10.89
C ASN A 111 13.82 9.53 -10.42
N ARG A 112 14.82 9.03 -11.15
CA ARG A 112 15.54 7.79 -10.77
C ARG A 112 16.25 7.89 -9.43
N GLU A 113 16.71 9.07 -9.06
CA GLU A 113 17.38 9.34 -7.78
C GLU A 113 16.37 9.71 -6.68
N TYR A 114 15.07 9.44 -6.88
CA TYR A 114 14.06 9.72 -5.88
C TYR A 114 14.39 9.04 -4.56
N GLU A 115 14.52 9.87 -3.54
CA GLU A 115 14.66 9.50 -2.14
C GLU A 115 13.78 10.44 -1.33
N ASP A 116 13.06 9.88 -0.37
CA ASP A 116 12.23 10.67 0.53
C ASP A 116 12.16 10.00 1.91
N SER A 117 11.90 10.80 2.94
CA SER A 117 11.77 10.32 4.31
C SER A 117 10.76 11.17 5.09
N PHE A 118 9.83 10.50 5.76
CA PHE A 118 8.83 11.15 6.60
C PHE A 118 8.43 10.26 7.77
N ASN A 119 7.63 10.80 8.70
CA ASN A 119 7.21 10.07 9.90
C ASN A 119 5.69 9.90 9.96
N ILE A 120 5.22 8.68 10.21
CA ILE A 120 3.83 8.39 10.55
C ILE A 120 3.75 8.03 12.03
N GLY A 121 3.33 8.98 12.87
CA GLY A 121 3.20 8.79 14.33
C GLY A 121 4.42 8.20 15.03
N GLY A 122 5.62 8.63 14.63
CA GLY A 122 6.89 8.16 15.18
C GLY A 122 7.45 6.89 14.54
N ILE A 123 6.78 6.34 13.52
CA ILE A 123 7.36 5.35 12.60
C ILE A 123 8.03 6.12 11.47
N GLU A 124 9.32 5.89 11.29
CA GLU A 124 10.08 6.49 10.20
C GLU A 124 9.85 5.68 8.91
N ILE A 125 9.47 6.38 7.86
CA ILE A 125 9.25 5.86 6.51
C ILE A 125 10.37 6.40 5.64
N VAL A 126 11.08 5.52 4.93
CA VAL A 126 12.15 5.91 4.01
C VAL A 126 11.93 5.25 2.66
N ILE A 127 11.93 6.05 1.61
CA ILE A 127 11.91 5.61 0.21
C ILE A 127 13.29 5.83 -0.36
N SER A 128 13.93 4.77 -0.84
CA SER A 128 15.29 4.84 -1.40
C SER A 128 15.59 3.55 -2.16
N GLU A 129 16.80 3.45 -2.70
CA GLU A 129 17.31 2.19 -3.23
C GLU A 129 17.24 1.06 -2.17
N PRO A 130 17.14 -0.21 -2.60
CA PRO A 130 17.18 -1.36 -1.70
C PRO A 130 18.40 -1.31 -0.78
N SER A 131 18.20 -1.54 0.51
CA SER A 131 19.29 -1.70 1.47
C SER A 131 20.15 -2.91 1.12
N SER A 132 21.40 -2.96 1.58
CA SER A 132 22.22 -4.16 1.35
C SER A 132 21.65 -5.39 2.04
N LEU A 133 20.85 -5.21 3.10
CA LEU A 133 20.09 -6.31 3.69
C LEU A 133 19.04 -6.85 2.72
N TYR A 134 18.30 -5.98 2.04
CA TYR A 134 17.35 -6.39 0.99
C TYR A 134 18.06 -7.09 -0.17
N LYS A 135 19.17 -6.51 -0.65
CA LYS A 135 19.98 -7.07 -1.75
C LYS A 135 20.46 -8.49 -1.43
N ILE A 136 20.82 -8.77 -0.17
CA ILE A 136 21.18 -10.11 0.29
C ILE A 136 19.97 -11.05 0.30
N VAL A 137 18.86 -10.63 0.91
CA VAL A 137 17.66 -11.46 1.05
C VAL A 137 17.10 -11.85 -0.32
N PHE A 138 17.16 -10.93 -1.28
CA PHE A 138 16.65 -11.09 -2.62
C PHE A 138 17.75 -11.16 -3.69
N ASN A 139 18.94 -11.63 -3.32
CA ASN A 139 20.08 -11.77 -4.24
C ASN A 139 19.75 -12.63 -5.48
N SER A 140 18.74 -13.50 -5.39
CA SER A 140 18.26 -14.27 -6.55
C SER A 140 17.75 -13.42 -7.72
N PHE A 141 17.37 -12.15 -7.49
CA PHE A 141 16.93 -11.26 -8.58
C PHE A 141 18.05 -10.99 -9.57
N THR A 142 19.32 -10.97 -9.14
CA THR A 142 20.47 -10.73 -10.03
C THR A 142 20.71 -11.88 -11.02
N TYR A 143 20.02 -13.01 -10.85
CA TYR A 143 20.07 -14.14 -11.79
C TYR A 143 19.00 -14.05 -12.88
N ASP A 144 18.03 -13.14 -12.76
CA ASP A 144 17.05 -12.89 -13.79
C ASP A 144 17.71 -12.13 -14.97
N LYS A 145 17.34 -12.48 -16.21
CA LYS A 145 17.91 -11.85 -17.41
C LYS A 145 17.46 -10.39 -17.59
N THR A 146 16.39 -10.01 -16.90
CA THR A 146 15.80 -8.67 -16.94
C THR A 146 16.32 -7.76 -15.84
N PHE A 147 17.10 -8.29 -14.89
CA PHE A 147 17.77 -7.49 -13.89
C PHE A 147 18.95 -6.74 -14.51
N ASP A 148 18.93 -5.41 -14.44
CA ASP A 148 20.04 -4.56 -14.90
C ASP A 148 20.86 -4.09 -13.69
N SER A 149 20.27 -3.27 -12.81
CA SER A 149 20.94 -2.77 -11.62
C SER A 149 20.00 -2.64 -10.42
N TRP A 150 20.56 -2.63 -9.21
CA TRP A 150 19.79 -2.33 -7.99
C TRP A 150 19.28 -0.89 -7.94
N GLY A 151 19.94 0.05 -8.63
CA GLY A 151 19.56 1.47 -8.65
C GLY A 151 18.27 1.75 -9.41
N ASP A 152 17.80 0.80 -10.24
CA ASP A 152 16.52 0.91 -10.94
C ASP A 152 15.33 0.53 -10.05
N PHE A 153 15.57 0.03 -8.83
CA PHE A 153 14.54 -0.34 -7.89
C PHE A 153 14.43 0.66 -6.76
N LYS A 154 13.21 0.82 -6.25
CA LYS A 154 12.94 1.54 -5.01
C LYS A 154 12.30 0.63 -4.00
N THR A 155 12.59 0.88 -2.74
CA THR A 155 11.99 0.19 -1.60
C THR A 155 11.41 1.20 -0.64
N ILE A 156 10.37 0.78 0.07
CA ILE A 156 9.85 1.48 1.24
C ILE A 156 10.29 0.74 2.50
N LYS A 157 10.96 1.47 3.39
CA LYS A 157 11.46 1.00 4.68
C LYS A 157 10.57 1.57 5.78
N LEU A 158 10.11 0.72 6.69
CA LEU A 158 9.36 1.12 7.88
C LEU A 158 10.21 0.81 9.11
N ILE A 159 10.67 1.85 9.79
CA ILE A 159 11.60 1.77 10.92
C ILE A 159 10.85 2.12 12.19
N GLY A 160 10.89 1.22 13.17
CA GLY A 160 10.13 1.34 14.43
C GLY A 160 8.68 0.82 14.34
N CYS A 161 8.26 0.28 13.20
CA CYS A 161 6.91 -0.25 13.00
C CYS A 161 6.74 -1.63 13.67
N GLN A 162 5.71 -1.77 14.51
CA GLN A 162 5.35 -3.07 15.07
C GLN A 162 4.81 -3.99 13.97
N PHE A 163 5.08 -5.28 14.08
CA PHE A 163 4.76 -6.27 13.06
C PHE A 163 3.27 -6.27 12.66
N GLU A 164 2.37 -6.09 13.64
CA GLU A 164 0.92 -6.06 13.44
C GLU A 164 0.42 -4.77 12.74
N GLU A 165 1.23 -3.72 12.74
CA GLU A 165 0.89 -2.40 12.20
C GLU A 165 1.45 -2.16 10.79
N ILE A 166 2.26 -3.10 10.27
CA ILE A 166 2.96 -2.97 8.99
C ILE A 166 1.98 -2.69 7.85
N GLU A 167 0.91 -3.49 7.71
CA GLU A 167 -0.02 -3.34 6.59
C GLU A 167 -0.72 -1.96 6.61
N LYS A 168 -1.20 -1.54 7.78
CA LYS A 168 -1.86 -0.23 7.95
C LYS A 168 -0.90 0.92 7.67
N THR A 169 0.31 0.84 8.21
CA THR A 169 1.33 1.88 8.03
C THR A 169 1.79 1.95 6.58
N ALA A 170 2.01 0.82 5.92
CA ALA A 170 2.39 0.75 4.52
C ALA A 170 1.29 1.33 3.62
N GLN A 171 0.02 0.94 3.82
CA GLN A 171 -1.11 1.50 3.04
C GLN A 171 -1.24 3.01 3.23
N GLN A 172 -1.06 3.52 4.45
CA GLN A 172 -1.04 4.95 4.70
C GLN A 172 0.14 5.65 4.02
N ALA A 173 1.33 5.05 4.04
CA ALA A 173 2.49 5.60 3.35
C ALA A 173 2.26 5.67 1.83
N LEU A 174 1.72 4.61 1.20
CA LEU A 174 1.37 4.62 -0.22
C LEU A 174 0.35 5.73 -0.56
N PHE A 175 -0.64 5.93 0.33
CA PHE A 175 -1.61 7.02 0.20
C PHE A 175 -0.93 8.40 0.25
N LEU A 176 0.01 8.61 1.18
CA LEU A 176 0.74 9.88 1.33
C LEU A 176 1.64 10.17 0.13
N ILE A 177 2.41 9.17 -0.34
CA ILE A 177 3.27 9.29 -1.53
C ILE A 177 2.44 9.71 -2.73
N ALA A 178 1.31 9.04 -2.96
CA ALA A 178 0.43 9.38 -4.08
C ALA A 178 -0.24 10.75 -3.94
N LYS A 179 -0.28 11.31 -2.73
CA LYS A 179 -0.94 12.59 -2.46
C LYS A 179 0.01 13.77 -2.63
N PHE A 180 1.26 13.60 -2.21
CA PHE A 180 2.24 14.69 -2.12
C PHE A 180 3.36 14.60 -3.16
N ASP A 181 3.66 13.39 -3.64
CA ASP A 181 4.73 13.12 -4.60
C ASP A 181 4.17 12.59 -5.93
N ALA A 182 2.89 12.87 -6.21
CA ALA A 182 2.29 12.52 -7.49
C ALA A 182 3.07 13.20 -8.64
N PRO A 183 3.53 12.44 -9.66
CA PRO A 183 4.19 13.01 -10.81
C PRO A 183 3.22 13.87 -11.62
N GLU A 184 3.77 14.76 -12.46
CA GLU A 184 2.94 15.60 -13.34
C GLU A 184 2.12 14.73 -14.31
N PHE A 185 2.62 13.54 -14.66
CA PHE A 185 1.94 12.58 -15.52
C PHE A 185 1.89 11.20 -14.86
N GLU A 186 0.71 10.76 -14.43
CA GLU A 186 0.50 9.43 -13.86
C GLU A 186 -0.12 8.49 -14.91
N LEU A 187 0.52 7.34 -15.17
CA LEU A 187 -0.01 6.31 -16.08
C LEU A 187 -1.21 5.59 -15.47
N LEU A 188 -2.11 5.06 -16.31
CA LEU A 188 -3.29 4.34 -15.82
C LEU A 188 -2.88 3.02 -15.15
N GLY A 189 -3.21 2.91 -13.86
CA GLY A 189 -2.77 1.80 -13.03
C GLY A 189 -1.36 1.93 -12.46
N ASP A 190 -0.72 3.07 -12.73
CA ASP A 190 0.49 3.48 -12.05
C ASP A 190 0.14 4.29 -10.82
N TYR A 191 0.39 3.70 -9.67
CA TYR A 191 0.08 4.21 -8.35
C TYR A 191 1.05 3.54 -7.38
N PRO A 192 1.52 4.21 -6.32
CA PRO A 192 2.44 3.62 -5.36
C PRO A 192 1.92 2.27 -4.87
N ASN A 193 2.70 1.22 -5.08
CA ASN A 193 2.29 -0.11 -4.69
C ASN A 193 3.46 -1.00 -4.29
N ILE A 194 3.18 -1.90 -3.35
CA ILE A 194 4.08 -3.00 -3.01
C ILE A 194 3.68 -4.19 -3.86
N ILE A 195 4.62 -4.70 -4.68
CA ILE A 195 4.41 -5.86 -5.54
C ILE A 195 5.53 -6.88 -5.39
N PRO A 196 5.24 -8.16 -5.68
CA PRO A 196 6.30 -9.12 -5.99
C PRO A 196 7.15 -8.62 -7.14
N PHE A 197 8.43 -8.96 -7.14
CA PHE A 197 9.27 -8.79 -8.32
C PHE A 197 8.70 -9.58 -9.51
N GLN A 198 7.98 -8.88 -10.40
CA GLN A 198 7.44 -9.37 -11.66
C GLN A 198 7.47 -8.22 -12.66
N TYR A 199 8.20 -8.39 -13.77
CA TYR A 199 8.27 -7.36 -14.83
C TYR A 199 6.91 -7.28 -15.56
N HIS A 200 6.24 -6.13 -15.48
CA HIS A 200 4.98 -5.87 -16.17
C HIS A 200 5.19 -4.88 -17.33
N GLY A 201 4.57 -5.17 -18.48
CA GLY A 201 4.70 -4.39 -19.72
C GLY A 201 3.74 -3.19 -19.81
N GLU A 202 4.07 -2.31 -20.76
CA GLU A 202 3.53 -0.96 -20.93
C GLU A 202 2.05 -0.88 -21.35
N GLY A 203 1.31 0.03 -20.71
CA GLY A 203 0.06 0.59 -21.20
C GLY A 203 -0.08 2.02 -20.67
N THR A 204 -0.40 2.98 -21.54
CA THR A 204 -0.44 4.42 -21.18
C THR A 204 -1.81 5.04 -21.49
N GLN A 205 -2.31 5.88 -20.57
CA GLN A 205 -3.34 6.89 -20.80
C GLN A 205 -3.08 8.12 -19.93
N TRP A 206 -3.66 9.24 -20.34
CA TRP A 206 -3.37 10.58 -19.86
C TRP A 206 -4.22 10.90 -18.62
N ASN A 207 -3.58 11.20 -17.50
CA ASN A 207 -4.22 11.76 -16.30
C ASN A 207 -3.81 13.24 -16.18
N ASP A 208 -4.77 14.12 -15.88
CA ASP A 208 -4.45 15.50 -15.53
C ASP A 208 -3.83 15.48 -14.12
N PRO A 209 -2.66 16.09 -13.89
CA PRO A 209 -2.09 16.18 -12.55
C PRO A 209 -3.08 16.88 -11.62
N ASP A 210 -3.41 16.23 -10.49
CA ASP A 210 -3.96 16.97 -9.37
C ASP A 210 -2.87 17.98 -8.94
N GLU A 211 -3.23 19.26 -8.71
CA GLU A 211 -2.32 20.23 -8.12
C GLU A 211 -1.76 19.62 -6.82
N SER A 212 -0.43 19.56 -6.68
CA SER A 212 0.23 19.09 -5.46
C SER A 212 -0.47 19.72 -4.25
N GLU A 213 -1.14 18.90 -3.43
CA GLU A 213 -1.89 19.44 -2.30
C GLU A 213 -0.90 19.99 -1.26
N GLU A 214 -1.24 21.11 -0.62
CA GLU A 214 -0.45 21.60 0.52
C GLU A 214 -0.37 20.52 1.61
N LEU A 215 0.80 20.38 2.21
CA LEU A 215 1.07 19.42 3.29
C LEU A 215 0.02 19.58 4.41
N ASP A 216 -0.77 18.52 4.63
CA ASP A 216 -1.71 18.43 5.73
C ASP A 216 -1.12 17.52 6.83
N GLU A 217 -0.56 18.16 7.86
CA GLU A 217 0.13 17.48 8.97
C GLU A 217 -0.73 16.41 9.66
N ILE A 218 -2.07 16.53 9.60
CA ILE A 218 -2.97 15.55 10.23
C ILE A 218 -2.83 14.15 9.62
N LEU A 219 -2.47 14.08 8.32
CA LEU A 219 -2.34 12.84 7.57
C LEU A 219 -1.10 12.03 7.96
N TYR A 220 -0.15 12.64 8.68
CA TYR A 220 1.02 11.98 9.24
C TYR A 220 0.77 11.40 10.64
N GLN A 221 -0.44 11.56 11.19
CA GLN A 221 -0.85 10.81 12.39
C GLN A 221 -1.19 9.35 12.01
N PRO A 222 -0.97 8.35 12.87
CA PRO A 222 -1.36 6.98 12.56
C PRO A 222 -2.85 6.88 12.28
N SER A 223 -3.21 6.32 11.12
CA SER A 223 -4.61 6.10 10.77
C SER A 223 -5.30 5.21 11.80
N LYS A 224 -6.55 5.55 12.11
CA LYS A 224 -7.46 4.73 12.93
C LYS A 224 -7.92 3.47 12.19
N TYR A 225 -7.96 3.49 10.86
CA TYR A 225 -8.58 2.44 10.04
C TYR A 225 -7.72 2.08 8.82
N LEU A 226 -7.54 0.78 8.57
CA LEU A 226 -6.77 0.26 7.44
C LEU A 226 -7.64 0.18 6.18
N GLU A 227 -8.83 -0.38 6.31
CA GLU A 227 -9.73 -0.74 5.22
C GLU A 227 -10.09 0.43 4.28
N PRO A 228 -10.49 1.63 4.75
CA PRO A 228 -10.84 2.73 3.86
C PRO A 228 -9.65 3.23 3.03
N ILE A 229 -8.44 3.24 3.62
CA ILE A 229 -7.20 3.61 2.92
C ILE A 229 -6.85 2.53 1.88
N ALA A 230 -6.89 1.26 2.27
CA ALA A 230 -6.61 0.15 1.36
C ALA A 230 -7.61 0.10 0.17
N PHE A 231 -8.90 0.34 0.41
CA PHE A 231 -9.89 0.47 -0.66
C PHE A 231 -9.62 1.67 -1.57
N TYR A 232 -9.20 2.80 -1.01
CA TYR A 232 -8.87 3.97 -1.80
C TYR A 232 -7.65 3.74 -2.70
N ASN A 233 -6.56 3.21 -2.15
CA ASN A 233 -5.36 2.87 -2.90
C ASN A 233 -5.68 1.87 -4.03
N ARG A 234 -6.54 0.88 -3.74
CA ARG A 234 -7.02 -0.08 -4.74
C ARG A 234 -7.86 0.60 -5.83
N ALA A 235 -8.72 1.55 -5.45
CA ALA A 235 -9.58 2.30 -6.37
C ALA A 235 -8.75 3.15 -7.33
N ARG A 236 -7.74 3.87 -6.82
CA ARG A 236 -6.79 4.65 -7.62
C ARG A 236 -6.07 3.75 -8.62
N LYS A 237 -5.48 2.65 -8.14
CA LYS A 237 -4.74 1.71 -9.00
C LYS A 237 -5.60 1.07 -10.11
N LEU A 238 -6.90 0.86 -9.88
CA LEU A 238 -7.76 0.24 -10.90
C LEU A 238 -8.58 1.23 -11.70
N ASP A 239 -8.56 2.52 -11.32
CA ASP A 239 -9.58 3.50 -11.69
C ASP A 239 -11.02 2.96 -11.52
N ASP A 240 -11.28 2.28 -10.40
CA ASP A 240 -12.55 1.57 -10.17
C ASP A 240 -13.46 2.34 -9.18
N PRO A 241 -14.59 2.92 -9.66
CA PRO A 241 -15.53 3.67 -8.83
C PRO A 241 -16.15 2.85 -7.69
N ILE A 242 -16.22 1.52 -7.81
CA ILE A 242 -16.79 0.67 -6.75
C ILE A 242 -15.88 0.67 -5.51
N PHE A 243 -14.57 0.68 -5.67
CA PHE A 243 -13.66 0.70 -4.53
C PHE A 243 -13.68 2.06 -3.82
N TYR A 244 -13.80 3.18 -4.54
CA TYR A 244 -14.04 4.48 -3.90
C TYR A 244 -15.36 4.49 -3.12
N TYR A 245 -16.42 3.90 -3.68
CA TYR A 245 -17.68 3.78 -2.95
C TYR A 245 -17.55 2.92 -1.69
N ARG A 246 -16.75 1.84 -1.72
CA ARG A 246 -16.46 1.02 -0.53
C ARG A 246 -15.72 1.80 0.56
N THR A 247 -14.82 2.71 0.19
CA THR A 247 -14.20 3.65 1.14
C THR A 247 -15.26 4.51 1.84
N ILE A 248 -16.25 5.02 1.10
CA ILE A 248 -17.35 5.82 1.65
C ILE A 248 -18.28 4.96 2.52
N GLU A 249 -18.65 3.77 2.04
CA GLU A 249 -19.56 2.83 2.71
C GLU A 249 -19.03 2.37 4.07
N PHE A 250 -17.71 2.22 4.21
CA PHE A 250 -17.06 1.90 5.48
C PHE A 250 -17.48 2.86 6.61
N PHE A 251 -17.72 4.14 6.29
CA PHE A 251 -18.08 5.17 7.27
C PHE A 251 -19.58 5.30 7.54
N PHE A 252 -20.47 4.55 6.87
CA PHE A 252 -21.92 4.63 7.09
C PHE A 252 -22.34 4.40 8.54
N ILE A 253 -21.73 3.41 9.20
CA ILE A 253 -22.00 3.10 10.60
C ILE A 253 -21.08 3.88 11.55
N ILE A 254 -19.82 4.09 11.16
CA ILE A 254 -18.84 4.83 11.98
C ILE A 254 -19.31 6.27 12.24
N ASN A 255 -19.90 6.92 11.24
CA ASN A 255 -20.50 8.25 11.38
C ASN A 255 -21.63 8.29 12.43
N LYS A 256 -22.25 7.16 12.74
CA LYS A 256 -23.30 7.03 13.77
C LYS A 256 -22.80 6.61 15.15
N LYS A 257 -21.48 6.64 15.41
CA LYS A 257 -20.89 6.23 16.70
C LYS A 257 -21.52 6.94 17.92
N SER A 258 -21.97 8.19 17.76
CA SER A 258 -22.62 8.95 18.82
C SER A 258 -24.04 8.47 19.13
N GLU A 259 -24.77 7.96 18.14
CA GLU A 259 -26.07 7.31 18.34
C GLU A 259 -25.91 5.98 19.06
N LEU A 260 -24.93 5.18 18.63
CA LEU A 260 -24.54 3.93 19.31
C LEU A 260 -24.17 4.17 20.77
N LYS A 261 -23.33 5.18 21.05
CA LYS A 261 -22.94 5.54 22.42
C LYS A 261 -24.14 5.92 23.27
N ARG A 262 -25.06 6.73 22.73
CA ARG A 262 -26.31 7.10 23.42
C ARG A 262 -27.20 5.89 23.73
N SER A 263 -27.30 4.93 22.81
CA SER A 263 -28.05 3.69 23.05
C SER A 263 -27.41 2.84 24.16
N VAL A 264 -26.08 2.76 24.23
CA VAL A 264 -25.36 2.06 25.31
C VAL A 264 -25.56 2.76 26.65
N GLU A 265 -25.45 4.09 26.69
CA GLU A 265 -25.69 4.88 27.91
C GLU A 265 -27.13 4.69 28.42
N ALA A 266 -28.13 4.79 27.52
CA ALA A 266 -29.52 4.57 27.87
C ALA A 266 -29.80 3.13 28.37
N TYR A 267 -29.13 2.13 27.80
CA TYR A 267 -29.21 0.76 28.28
C TYR A 267 -28.63 0.62 29.71
N ASN A 268 -27.43 1.17 29.95
CA ASN A 268 -26.79 1.11 31.27
C ASN A 268 -27.63 1.79 32.37
N GLU A 269 -28.43 2.79 32.02
CA GLU A 269 -29.34 3.47 32.96
C GLU A 269 -30.65 2.72 33.21
N SER A 270 -31.18 2.02 32.20
CA SER A 270 -32.53 1.43 32.25
C SER A 270 -32.57 -0.08 32.40
N ASP A 271 -31.47 -0.79 32.12
CA ASP A 271 -31.36 -2.25 32.00
C ASP A 271 -32.40 -2.87 31.03
N ASP A 272 -32.93 -2.07 30.09
CA ASP A 272 -33.93 -2.49 29.11
C ASP A 272 -33.25 -3.04 27.85
N LEU A 273 -32.95 -4.34 27.89
CA LEU A 273 -32.30 -5.05 26.78
C LEU A 273 -33.16 -5.06 25.50
N ASP A 274 -34.49 -5.13 25.62
CA ASP A 274 -35.40 -5.16 24.47
C ASP A 274 -35.37 -3.83 23.72
N LYS A 275 -35.33 -2.71 24.45
CA LYS A 275 -35.17 -1.37 23.86
C LYS A 275 -33.81 -1.23 23.20
N PHE A 276 -32.74 -1.66 23.86
CA PHE A 276 -31.39 -1.63 23.28
C PHE A 276 -31.30 -2.41 21.97
N ILE A 277 -31.86 -3.63 21.92
CA ILE A 277 -31.91 -4.44 20.70
C ILE A 277 -32.71 -3.75 19.59
N LYS A 278 -33.84 -3.10 19.92
CA LYS A 278 -34.64 -2.34 18.93
C LYS A 278 -33.87 -1.15 18.39
N ASP A 279 -33.19 -0.40 19.25
CA ASP A 279 -32.39 0.76 18.86
C ASP A 279 -31.25 0.33 17.93
N LEU A 280 -30.49 -0.72 18.29
CA LEU A 280 -29.46 -1.30 17.42
C LEU A 280 -30.04 -1.79 16.09
N SER A 281 -31.14 -2.54 16.12
CA SER A 281 -31.79 -3.06 14.91
C SER A 281 -32.24 -1.94 13.98
N SER A 282 -32.69 -0.80 14.53
CA SER A 282 -33.06 0.37 13.73
C SER A 282 -31.85 1.04 13.06
N LEU A 283 -30.71 1.09 13.75
CA LEU A 283 -29.46 1.64 13.21
C LEU A 283 -28.95 0.79 12.03
N TYR A 284 -28.87 -0.53 12.21
CA TYR A 284 -28.43 -1.46 11.16
C TYR A 284 -29.48 -1.67 10.06
N GLY A 285 -30.76 -1.50 10.36
CA GLY A 285 -31.86 -1.58 9.40
C GLY A 285 -32.06 -0.31 8.57
N THR A 286 -31.26 0.74 8.79
CA THR A 286 -31.36 1.99 8.02
C THR A 286 -30.99 1.72 6.56
N LYS A 287 -31.81 2.21 5.62
CA LYS A 287 -31.55 2.06 4.18
C LYS A 287 -30.24 2.76 3.80
N GLU A 288 -29.49 2.14 2.89
CA GLU A 288 -28.20 2.65 2.39
C GLU A 288 -28.28 4.11 1.92
N THR A 289 -29.33 4.49 1.19
CA THR A 289 -29.54 5.88 0.74
C THR A 289 -29.64 6.88 1.89
N GLU A 290 -30.22 6.47 3.03
CA GLU A 290 -30.32 7.32 4.22
C GLU A 290 -29.00 7.34 4.99
N LEU A 291 -28.27 6.23 5.04
CA LEU A 291 -26.90 6.20 5.58
C LEU A 291 -25.97 7.13 4.80
N LEU A 292 -26.04 7.10 3.48
CA LEU A 292 -25.26 7.95 2.59
C LEU A 292 -25.59 9.44 2.78
N LYS A 293 -26.88 9.80 2.84
CA LYS A 293 -27.30 11.18 3.14
C LYS A 293 -26.76 11.65 4.49
N ASN A 294 -26.90 10.82 5.52
CA ASN A 294 -26.41 11.14 6.86
C ASN A 294 -24.89 11.29 6.90
N LEU A 295 -24.15 10.46 6.16
CA LEU A 295 -22.71 10.60 6.02
C LEU A 295 -22.35 11.92 5.35
N ILE A 296 -22.92 12.20 4.17
CA ILE A 296 -22.62 13.41 3.39
C ILE A 296 -22.93 14.69 4.19
N ASN A 297 -24.03 14.72 4.95
CA ASN A 297 -24.38 15.85 5.83
C ASN A 297 -23.33 16.14 6.92
N ASN A 298 -22.55 15.14 7.29
CA ASN A 298 -21.56 15.24 8.37
C ASN A 298 -20.13 15.39 7.84
N ILE A 299 -19.94 15.42 6.50
CA ILE A 299 -18.62 15.62 5.92
C ILE A 299 -18.30 17.11 5.85
N ASP A 300 -17.17 17.49 6.43
CA ASP A 300 -16.69 18.87 6.37
C ASP A 300 -16.25 19.20 4.92
N ASN A 301 -16.56 20.41 4.44
CA ASN A 301 -16.21 20.90 3.10
C ASN A 301 -16.77 20.08 1.91
N VAL A 302 -17.83 19.29 2.11
CA VAL A 302 -18.44 18.49 1.05
C VAL A 302 -19.04 19.34 -0.09
N GLU A 303 -19.32 20.62 0.17
CA GLU A 303 -19.88 21.54 -0.83
C GLU A 303 -19.00 21.64 -2.08
N GLY A 304 -17.68 21.53 -1.95
CA GLY A 304 -16.76 21.53 -3.10
C GLY A 304 -17.04 20.36 -4.05
N VAL A 305 -17.29 19.17 -3.50
CA VAL A 305 -17.60 17.96 -4.27
C VAL A 305 -18.96 18.08 -4.94
N ILE A 306 -19.96 18.61 -4.24
CA ILE A 306 -21.32 18.79 -4.78
C ILE A 306 -21.32 19.86 -5.88
N LYS A 307 -20.57 20.96 -5.72
CA LYS A 307 -20.39 22.00 -6.75
C LYS A 307 -19.77 21.43 -8.02
N TYR A 308 -18.74 20.59 -7.88
CA TYR A 308 -18.13 19.90 -9.03
C TYR A 308 -19.14 19.00 -9.75
N ALA A 309 -19.90 18.20 -9.00
CA ALA A 309 -20.97 17.37 -9.58
C ALA A 309 -22.01 18.20 -10.34
N GLN A 310 -22.35 19.39 -9.84
CA GLN A 310 -23.26 20.30 -10.52
C GLN A 310 -22.63 20.93 -11.77
N SER A 311 -21.37 21.35 -11.73
CA SER A 311 -20.69 21.96 -12.90
C SER A 311 -20.56 20.99 -14.07
N GLU A 312 -20.32 19.71 -13.78
CA GLU A 312 -20.30 18.64 -14.79
C GLU A 312 -21.71 18.16 -15.20
N GLY A 313 -22.75 18.74 -14.59
CA GLY A 313 -24.15 18.47 -14.88
C GLY A 313 -24.57 17.03 -14.59
N ILE A 314 -23.88 16.30 -13.71
CA ILE A 314 -24.31 14.95 -13.26
C ILE A 314 -25.43 15.03 -12.23
N ILE A 315 -25.60 16.18 -11.58
CA ILE A 315 -26.74 16.52 -10.74
C ILE A 315 -27.36 17.86 -11.17
N ASP A 316 -28.65 18.03 -10.86
CA ASP A 316 -29.43 19.18 -11.30
C ASP A 316 -29.39 20.35 -10.28
N ASN A 317 -29.09 20.05 -9.01
CA ASN A 317 -29.05 21.02 -7.92
C ASN A 317 -28.00 20.59 -6.86
N MET A 318 -27.67 21.51 -5.95
CA MET A 318 -26.70 21.26 -4.86
C MET A 318 -27.32 20.65 -3.59
N ASP A 319 -28.56 20.17 -3.63
CA ASP A 319 -29.19 19.58 -2.46
C ASP A 319 -28.57 18.19 -2.15
N ILE A 320 -28.20 17.99 -0.88
CA ILE A 320 -27.54 16.76 -0.41
C ILE A 320 -28.41 15.53 -0.66
N SER A 321 -29.73 15.63 -0.46
CA SER A 321 -30.64 14.51 -0.69
C SER A 321 -30.65 14.08 -2.15
N THR A 322 -30.67 15.04 -3.07
CA THR A 322 -30.58 14.82 -4.51
C THR A 322 -29.22 14.22 -4.89
N PHE A 323 -28.13 14.79 -4.41
CA PHE A 323 -26.78 14.29 -4.65
C PHE A 323 -26.59 12.85 -4.18
N ALA A 324 -26.93 12.54 -2.93
CA ALA A 324 -26.84 11.20 -2.37
C ALA A 324 -27.69 10.18 -3.15
N THR A 325 -28.91 10.56 -3.56
CA THR A 325 -29.78 9.69 -4.35
C THR A 325 -29.17 9.38 -5.72
N LYS A 326 -28.59 10.38 -6.40
CA LYS A 326 -27.95 10.20 -7.71
C LYS A 326 -26.68 9.36 -7.59
N LEU A 327 -25.87 9.58 -6.57
CA LEU A 327 -24.67 8.79 -6.29
C LEU A 327 -24.99 7.31 -6.04
N TYR A 328 -26.00 7.03 -5.20
CA TYR A 328 -26.48 5.67 -4.96
C TYR A 328 -27.00 5.00 -6.24
N ASN A 329 -27.78 5.72 -7.05
CA ASN A 329 -28.28 5.21 -8.32
C ASN A 329 -27.15 4.89 -9.32
N TYR A 330 -26.12 5.74 -9.37
CA TYR A 330 -24.94 5.48 -10.19
C TYR A 330 -24.22 4.20 -9.75
N ARG A 331 -23.91 4.05 -8.46
CA ARG A 331 -23.32 2.83 -7.90
C ARG A 331 -24.15 1.58 -8.24
N ASN A 332 -25.46 1.64 -8.04
CA ASN A 332 -26.33 0.51 -8.35
C ASN A 332 -26.39 0.20 -9.86
N SER A 333 -26.24 1.20 -10.72
CA SER A 333 -26.17 0.96 -12.16
C SER A 333 -24.91 0.20 -12.57
N ILE A 334 -23.80 0.35 -11.84
CA ILE A 334 -22.57 -0.42 -12.04
C ILE A 334 -22.75 -1.85 -11.51
N VAL A 335 -23.23 -2.01 -10.27
CA VAL A 335 -23.34 -3.30 -9.59
C VAL A 335 -24.44 -4.19 -10.18
N HIS A 336 -25.59 -3.60 -10.52
CA HIS A 336 -26.79 -4.30 -10.96
C HIS A 336 -27.06 -4.13 -12.46
N GLY A 337 -26.02 -4.23 -13.30
CA GLY A 337 -26.14 -4.33 -14.76
C GLY A 337 -26.97 -5.52 -15.30
N LYS A 338 -27.79 -6.16 -14.45
CA LYS A 338 -28.82 -7.15 -14.80
C LYS A 338 -30.21 -6.55 -14.49
N GLY A 339 -30.85 -5.97 -15.50
CA GLY A 339 -32.28 -5.58 -15.41
C GLY A 339 -32.72 -4.50 -16.39
N ASP A 340 -33.09 -4.91 -17.61
CA ASP A 340 -34.17 -4.38 -18.47
C ASP A 340 -34.24 -2.90 -18.92
N ALA A 341 -33.22 -2.06 -18.77
CA ALA A 341 -33.22 -0.74 -19.45
C ALA A 341 -31.91 -0.28 -20.09
N LYS A 342 -30.82 -1.05 -20.03
CA LYS A 342 -29.62 -0.82 -20.84
C LYS A 342 -28.99 -2.17 -21.21
N PHE A 343 -29.43 -2.71 -22.34
CA PHE A 343 -28.76 -3.82 -23.04
C PHE A 343 -27.51 -3.36 -23.80
N SER A 344 -27.01 -2.16 -23.55
CA SER A 344 -25.57 -1.98 -23.60
C SER A 344 -25.03 -2.77 -22.41
N LEU A 345 -24.55 -4.00 -22.66
CA LEU A 345 -23.38 -4.45 -21.90
C LEU A 345 -22.47 -3.21 -21.76
N ASN A 346 -21.91 -2.96 -20.59
CA ASN A 346 -20.84 -1.98 -20.44
C ASN A 346 -19.64 -2.50 -21.27
N ILE A 347 -19.79 -2.42 -22.60
CA ILE A 347 -18.75 -2.58 -23.58
C ILE A 347 -17.86 -1.39 -23.26
N PRO A 348 -16.59 -1.63 -22.91
CA PRO A 348 -15.63 -0.55 -22.72
C PRO A 348 -15.69 0.32 -23.98
N THR A 349 -16.23 1.52 -23.83
CA THR A 349 -16.33 2.49 -24.92
C THR A 349 -15.12 3.40 -24.85
N ILE A 350 -14.64 3.84 -26.00
CA ILE A 350 -13.60 4.87 -26.04
C ILE A 350 -14.28 6.19 -25.65
N ASP A 351 -14.01 6.71 -24.45
CA ASP A 351 -14.76 7.83 -23.87
C ASP A 351 -14.79 9.09 -24.73
N VAL A 352 -13.69 9.41 -25.43
CA VAL A 352 -13.65 10.55 -26.37
C VAL A 352 -14.63 10.40 -27.53
N LEU A 353 -15.04 9.17 -27.87
CA LEU A 353 -16.05 8.88 -28.88
C LEU A 353 -17.48 8.85 -28.30
N HIS A 354 -17.60 8.88 -26.97
CA HIS A 354 -18.86 8.85 -26.23
C HIS A 354 -18.94 10.00 -25.20
N PRO A 355 -18.84 11.27 -25.63
CA PRO A 355 -18.80 12.44 -24.73
C PRO A 355 -20.07 12.66 -23.91
N LYS A 356 -21.14 11.90 -24.18
CA LYS A 356 -22.36 11.88 -23.37
C LYS A 356 -22.25 10.96 -22.15
N SER A 357 -21.27 10.06 -22.12
CA SER A 357 -20.95 9.30 -20.93
C SER A 357 -20.52 10.28 -19.84
N LYS A 358 -21.05 10.07 -18.63
CA LYS A 358 -20.71 10.88 -17.47
C LYS A 358 -19.97 10.07 -16.40
N ASP A 359 -19.51 8.87 -16.76
CA ASP A 359 -18.93 7.92 -15.82
C ASP A 359 -17.64 8.47 -15.21
N ARG A 360 -16.75 9.06 -16.01
CA ARG A 360 -15.54 9.74 -15.51
C ARG A 360 -15.82 10.78 -14.42
N TYR A 361 -16.89 11.55 -14.56
CA TYR A 361 -17.26 12.60 -13.61
C TYR A 361 -17.80 12.01 -12.31
N TRP A 362 -18.50 10.87 -12.40
CA TRP A 362 -18.93 10.14 -11.21
C TRP A 362 -17.76 9.46 -10.49
N THR A 363 -16.81 8.89 -11.22
CA THR A 363 -15.57 8.35 -10.64
C THR A 363 -14.82 9.45 -9.89
N GLU A 364 -14.69 10.63 -10.50
CA GLU A 364 -14.02 11.77 -9.87
C GLU A 364 -14.77 12.29 -8.62
N VAL A 365 -16.11 12.35 -8.67
CA VAL A 365 -16.92 12.67 -7.48
C VAL A 365 -16.70 11.65 -6.36
N LEU A 366 -16.69 10.36 -6.69
CA LEU A 366 -16.44 9.29 -5.72
C LEU A 366 -15.04 9.39 -5.13
N ARG A 367 -14.03 9.66 -5.96
CA ARG A 367 -12.64 9.90 -5.52
C ARG A 367 -12.56 11.04 -4.53
N ARG A 368 -13.08 12.23 -4.89
CA ARG A 368 -13.06 13.42 -4.02
C ARG A 368 -13.80 13.16 -2.71
N LEU A 369 -14.97 12.52 -2.77
CA LEU A 369 -15.74 12.21 -1.57
C LEU A 369 -15.02 11.19 -0.68
N ALA A 370 -14.35 10.18 -1.28
CA ALA A 370 -13.55 9.20 -0.57
C ALA A 370 -12.33 9.84 0.13
N ASP A 371 -11.67 10.81 -0.52
CA ASP A 371 -10.58 11.59 0.09
C ASP A 371 -11.07 12.40 1.31
N GLN A 372 -12.22 13.06 1.20
CA GLN A 372 -12.79 13.83 2.33
C GLN A 372 -13.14 12.93 3.53
N VAL A 373 -13.75 11.76 3.31
CA VAL A 373 -14.05 10.84 4.43
C VAL A 373 -12.79 10.26 5.06
N ILE A 374 -11.73 9.99 4.27
CA ILE A 374 -10.45 9.55 4.83
C ILE A 374 -9.87 10.66 5.71
N LYS A 375 -9.75 11.88 5.17
CA LYS A 375 -9.23 13.05 5.89
C LYS A 375 -9.92 13.26 7.23
N GLN A 376 -11.26 13.20 7.25
CA GLN A 376 -12.04 13.52 8.44
C GLN A 376 -12.18 12.39 9.46
N PHE A 377 -12.22 11.12 9.01
CA PHE A 377 -12.54 10.00 9.90
C PHE A 377 -11.36 9.07 10.20
N CYS A 378 -10.35 8.98 9.34
CA CYS A 378 -9.16 8.16 9.59
C CYS A 378 -8.18 8.83 10.54
N PHE A 379 -8.08 10.16 10.47
CA PHE A 379 -7.22 11.01 11.29
C PHE A 379 -8.06 11.78 12.31
#